data_AF-A0A7S2J621-F1
#
_entry.id   AF-A0A7S2J621-F1
#
_cell.length_a   1.000
_cell.length_b   1.000
_cell.length_c   1.000
_cell.angle_alpha   90.00
_cell.angle_beta   90.00
_cell.angle_gamma   90.00
#
_symmetry.space_group_name_H-M   'P 1'
#
loop_
_entity.id
_entity.type
_entity.pdbx_description
1 polymer ?
#
loop_
_entity_poly.entity_id
_entity_poly.type
_entity_poly.pdbx_seq_one_letter_code
_entity_poly.pdbx_strand_id
1 'polypeptide(L)'
;MADGKVRVRGRDDEEVTWSRRAARNAGTLSYIMDDAAPADGVYPAPMLTASVLGTLAEMCHPEYVEGDSLMKLTVSELAKIIEGAIFLDAQKALNHAQHALASRLAGKHADELRELLGATDDFASAAEREAALSEPAFTPGWHGRSATSASGPPALQPQPSLSWLPVNDDAQEAALACVEASTLLQLKGVSRSCQSLARRVLCSRLCCCGGVRLTPTQLDGITQLDIEQLHRAGRPWDAAAAGRLPELAQLHGFGFAVDVAAVRTADQTTVRCLHDVVEEGSALRSCVRGEGEPPIELMLSAIACAGTGPVCNIPVEVMRSGSLTALDLSGKQIESYGARLISLLMPVMASLTSLDLSDNYLRSEGAAALAPALAANAELTSINLLSNMLDVESANMLLKINAEKPNLHTLCGLTHEETQIDLI
;
A
#
# COMPACT_ATOMS: atom_id res chain seq x y z
N MET A 1 8.78 -11.92 -38.43
CA MET A 1 9.81 -10.88 -38.60
C MET A 1 10.76 -11.02 -37.44
N ALA A 2 12.06 -11.20 -37.69
CA ALA A 2 13.04 -11.41 -36.62
C ALA A 2 13.01 -10.19 -35.68
N ASP A 3 12.80 -10.44 -34.39
CA ASP A 3 12.81 -9.39 -33.37
C ASP A 3 14.21 -8.76 -33.38
N GLY A 4 14.31 -7.50 -33.79
CA GLY A 4 15.60 -6.81 -33.88
C GLY A 4 16.25 -6.80 -32.50
N LYS A 5 17.57 -6.91 -32.43
CA LYS A 5 18.30 -6.81 -31.15
C LYS A 5 18.93 -5.42 -31.02
N VAL A 6 19.02 -4.92 -29.80
CA VAL A 6 19.74 -3.69 -29.46
C VAL A 6 20.74 -3.99 -28.34
N ARG A 7 21.86 -3.28 -28.31
CA ARG A 7 22.87 -3.41 -27.27
C ARG A 7 22.75 -2.23 -26.32
N VAL A 8 22.75 -2.49 -25.02
CA VAL A 8 22.68 -1.48 -23.97
C VAL A 8 23.92 -1.62 -23.11
N ARG A 9 24.66 -0.54 -22.90
CA ARG A 9 25.90 -0.53 -22.12
C ARG A 9 25.67 0.02 -20.72
N GLY A 10 26.07 -0.76 -19.71
CA GLY A 10 26.00 -0.38 -18.31
C GLY A 10 27.16 0.50 -17.86
N ARG A 11 27.11 0.93 -16.60
CA ARG A 11 28.15 1.72 -15.91
C ARG A 11 29.47 1.00 -15.72
N ASP A 12 29.44 -0.32 -15.79
CA ASP A 12 30.55 -1.25 -15.73
C ASP A 12 31.22 -1.46 -17.11
N ASP A 13 30.80 -0.69 -18.12
CA ASP A 13 31.25 -0.77 -19.52
C ASP A 13 30.90 -2.09 -20.23
N GLU A 14 30.11 -2.95 -19.57
CA GLU A 14 29.61 -4.22 -20.09
C GLU A 14 28.31 -4.02 -20.89
N GLU A 15 28.15 -4.80 -21.96
CA GLU A 15 27.03 -4.69 -22.90
C GLU A 15 26.01 -5.83 -22.71
N VAL A 16 24.74 -5.48 -22.62
CA VAL A 16 23.62 -6.43 -22.56
C VAL A 16 22.80 -6.34 -23.83
N THR A 17 22.42 -7.50 -24.37
CA THR A 17 21.57 -7.56 -25.57
C THR A 17 20.10 -7.61 -25.19
N TRP A 18 19.33 -6.63 -25.64
CA TRP A 18 17.88 -6.53 -25.45
C TRP A 18 17.16 -6.85 -26.77
N SER A 19 15.95 -7.39 -26.67
CA SER A 19 15.06 -7.36 -27.83
C SER A 19 14.58 -5.93 -28.07
N ARG A 20 14.35 -5.57 -29.33
CA ARG A 20 13.89 -4.22 -29.71
C ARG A 20 12.54 -3.94 -29.08
N ARG A 21 11.67 -4.95 -28.94
CA ARG A 21 10.40 -4.85 -28.22
C ARG A 21 10.59 -4.54 -26.73
N ALA A 22 11.50 -5.24 -26.06
CA ALA A 22 11.78 -4.98 -24.64
C ALA A 22 12.34 -3.56 -24.45
N ALA A 23 13.26 -3.12 -25.30
CA ALA A 23 13.81 -1.76 -25.25
C ALA A 23 12.75 -0.68 -25.51
N ARG A 24 11.74 -0.96 -26.36
CA ARG A 24 10.62 -0.04 -26.62
C ARG A 24 9.62 0.06 -25.46
N ASN A 25 9.56 -0.95 -24.60
CA ASN A 25 8.74 -0.92 -23.39
C ASN A 25 9.41 -0.18 -22.22
N ALA A 26 10.69 0.18 -22.35
CA ALA A 26 11.38 1.08 -21.43
C ALA A 26 11.33 2.51 -22.02
N GLY A 27 10.60 3.42 -21.35
CA GLY A 27 10.36 4.78 -21.87
C GLY A 27 11.64 5.52 -22.23
N THR A 28 12.65 5.49 -21.35
CA THR A 28 13.95 6.15 -21.58
C THR A 28 14.68 5.57 -22.79
N LEU A 29 14.71 4.24 -22.94
CA LEU A 29 15.36 3.60 -24.10
C LEU A 29 14.58 3.88 -25.39
N SER A 30 13.25 3.81 -25.35
CA SER A 30 12.40 4.13 -26.49
C SER A 30 12.64 5.55 -26.99
N TYR A 31 12.74 6.52 -26.07
CA TYR A 31 13.06 7.91 -26.38
C TYR A 31 14.42 8.05 -27.06
N ILE A 32 15.48 7.46 -26.49
CA ILE A 32 16.84 7.53 -27.07
C ILE A 32 16.87 6.85 -28.46
N MET A 33 16.11 5.77 -28.65
CA MET A 33 16.01 5.07 -29.93
C MET A 33 15.30 5.89 -31.02
N ASP A 34 14.46 6.86 -30.66
CA ASP A 34 13.73 7.71 -31.62
C ASP A 34 14.50 8.97 -32.03
N ASP A 35 15.43 9.46 -31.20
CA ASP A 35 16.20 10.68 -31.48
C ASP A 35 17.31 10.46 -32.53
N ALA A 36 18.27 9.56 -32.25
CA ALA A 36 19.25 9.08 -33.22
C ALA A 36 19.91 7.78 -32.74
N ALA A 37 20.02 6.79 -33.62
CA ALA A 37 20.76 5.56 -33.32
C ALA A 37 22.27 5.89 -33.12
N PRO A 38 22.90 5.42 -32.03
CA PRO A 38 24.33 5.59 -31.80
C PRO A 38 25.15 5.07 -32.99
N ALA A 39 26.28 5.70 -33.31
CA ALA A 39 27.12 5.30 -34.44
C ALA A 39 27.64 3.84 -34.34
N ASP A 40 27.77 3.33 -33.11
CA ASP A 40 28.14 1.96 -32.77
C ASP A 40 26.93 1.05 -32.49
N GLY A 41 25.71 1.60 -32.50
CA GLY A 41 24.46 0.88 -32.21
C GLY A 41 24.32 0.44 -30.74
N VAL A 42 25.02 1.11 -29.81
CA VAL A 42 25.00 0.80 -28.37
C VAL A 42 24.38 1.94 -27.58
N TYR A 43 23.27 1.65 -26.89
CA TYR A 43 22.54 2.64 -26.11
C TYR A 43 23.11 2.74 -24.68
N PRO A 44 23.40 3.94 -24.16
CA PRO A 44 23.99 4.10 -22.84
C PRO A 44 22.96 3.99 -21.71
N ALA A 45 23.32 3.28 -20.65
CA ALA A 45 22.60 3.24 -19.37
C ALA A 45 23.59 3.44 -18.20
N PRO A 46 24.12 4.66 -18.02
CA PRO A 46 25.28 4.93 -17.17
C PRO A 46 25.02 4.79 -15.66
N MET A 47 23.76 4.60 -15.26
CA MET A 47 23.38 4.40 -13.86
C MET A 47 23.31 2.93 -13.46
N LEU A 48 23.28 1.99 -14.43
CA LEU A 48 22.93 0.59 -14.21
C LEU A 48 24.09 -0.34 -14.54
N THR A 49 24.28 -1.39 -13.73
CA THR A 49 25.23 -2.47 -14.05
C THR A 49 24.65 -3.41 -15.10
N ALA A 50 25.49 -4.15 -15.80
CA ALA A 50 25.04 -5.14 -16.78
C ALA A 50 24.15 -6.23 -16.14
N SER A 51 24.38 -6.58 -14.88
CA SER A 51 23.50 -7.52 -14.16
C SER A 51 22.05 -7.00 -14.04
N VAL A 52 21.88 -5.74 -13.61
CA VAL A 52 20.57 -5.08 -13.49
C VAL A 52 19.91 -4.93 -14.86
N LEU A 53 20.69 -4.55 -15.87
CA LEU A 53 20.21 -4.46 -17.25
C LEU A 53 19.74 -5.82 -17.79
N GLY A 54 20.43 -6.91 -17.47
CA GLY A 54 20.04 -8.26 -17.86
C GLY A 54 18.65 -8.63 -17.32
N THR A 55 18.43 -8.43 -16.03
CA THR A 55 17.13 -8.70 -15.40
C THR A 55 16.04 -7.79 -15.95
N LEU A 56 16.31 -6.50 -16.14
CA LEU A 56 15.33 -5.56 -16.71
C LEU A 56 15.01 -5.88 -18.18
N ALA A 57 15.96 -6.41 -18.95
CA ALA A 57 15.73 -6.84 -20.33
C ALA A 57 14.68 -7.95 -20.41
N GLU A 58 14.76 -8.92 -19.49
CA GLU A 58 13.78 -9.99 -19.37
C GLU A 58 12.41 -9.44 -18.95
N MET A 59 12.37 -8.59 -17.91
CA MET A 59 11.13 -8.04 -17.35
C MET A 59 10.37 -7.11 -18.31
N CYS A 60 11.10 -6.37 -19.15
CA CYS A 60 10.50 -5.49 -20.15
C CYS A 60 9.99 -6.26 -21.38
N HIS A 61 10.26 -7.57 -21.49
CA HIS A 61 9.78 -8.37 -22.60
C HIS A 61 8.24 -8.42 -22.60
N PRO A 62 7.57 -8.26 -23.77
CA PRO A 62 6.10 -8.26 -23.83
C PRO A 62 5.46 -9.53 -23.26
N GLU A 63 6.11 -10.67 -23.50
CA GLU A 63 5.67 -12.00 -23.05
C GLU A 63 6.25 -12.36 -21.68
N TYR A 64 6.83 -11.41 -20.95
CA TYR A 64 7.33 -11.66 -19.59
C TYR A 64 6.17 -12.08 -18.69
N VAL A 65 6.33 -13.28 -18.13
CA VAL A 65 5.55 -13.82 -17.02
C VAL A 65 6.46 -13.83 -15.81
N GLU A 66 5.93 -13.39 -14.67
CA GLU A 66 6.67 -13.37 -13.41
C GLU A 66 7.15 -14.78 -13.06
N GLY A 67 8.47 -14.94 -13.04
CA GLY A 67 9.13 -16.22 -12.80
C GLY A 67 9.91 -16.26 -11.50
N ASP A 68 10.31 -17.46 -11.08
CA ASP A 68 11.09 -17.72 -9.86
C ASP A 68 12.41 -16.94 -9.75
N SER A 69 12.88 -16.34 -10.85
CA SER A 69 14.10 -15.52 -10.89
C SER A 69 14.03 -14.34 -9.91
N LEU A 70 12.89 -13.65 -9.82
CA LEU A 70 12.71 -12.55 -8.87
C LEU A 70 12.67 -13.04 -7.42
N MET A 71 12.25 -14.28 -7.18
CA MET A 71 12.18 -14.90 -5.84
C MET A 71 13.55 -15.31 -5.29
N LYS A 72 14.59 -15.36 -6.14
CA LYS A 72 15.96 -15.69 -5.74
C LYS A 72 16.80 -14.48 -5.37
N LEU A 73 16.38 -13.28 -5.75
CA LEU A 73 17.12 -12.05 -5.48
C LEU A 73 17.06 -11.64 -3.99
N THR A 74 18.10 -10.97 -3.53
CA THR A 74 18.14 -10.32 -2.21
C THR A 74 17.37 -9.00 -2.22
N VAL A 75 17.04 -8.46 -1.04
CA VAL A 75 16.38 -7.14 -0.91
C VAL A 75 17.24 -6.04 -1.57
N SER A 76 18.56 -6.10 -1.41
CA SER A 76 19.49 -5.14 -2.02
C SER A 76 19.53 -5.22 -3.54
N GLU A 77 19.45 -6.44 -4.11
CA GLU A 77 19.38 -6.62 -5.56
C GLU A 77 18.05 -6.10 -6.12
N LEU A 78 16.92 -6.41 -5.46
CA LEU A 78 15.61 -5.89 -5.84
C LEU A 78 15.56 -4.36 -5.80
N ALA A 79 16.17 -3.74 -4.80
CA ALA A 79 16.27 -2.28 -4.73
C ALA A 79 17.00 -1.68 -5.93
N LYS A 80 18.08 -2.32 -6.40
CA LYS A 80 18.80 -1.90 -7.62
C LYS A 80 17.98 -2.11 -8.89
N ILE A 81 17.19 -3.18 -8.96
CA ILE A 81 16.22 -3.39 -10.05
C ILE A 81 15.17 -2.28 -10.06
N ILE A 82 14.65 -1.89 -8.88
CA ILE A 82 13.68 -0.79 -8.73
C ILE A 82 14.29 0.54 -9.18
N GLU A 83 15.50 0.88 -8.74
CA GLU A 83 16.23 2.07 -9.19
C GLU A 83 16.42 2.07 -10.71
N GLY A 84 16.76 0.92 -11.29
CA GLY A 84 16.90 0.77 -12.73
C GLY A 84 15.60 0.87 -13.51
N ALA A 85 14.51 0.32 -12.98
CA ALA A 85 13.20 0.43 -13.59
C ALA A 85 12.68 1.87 -13.60
N ILE A 86 12.94 2.64 -12.53
CA ILE A 86 12.64 4.08 -12.46
C ILE A 86 13.46 4.84 -13.50
N PHE A 87 14.78 4.60 -13.56
CA PHE A 87 15.66 5.27 -14.52
C PHE A 87 15.26 5.00 -15.98
N LEU A 88 14.83 3.76 -16.28
CA LEU A 88 14.42 3.37 -17.62
C LEU A 88 12.97 3.73 -17.97
N ASP A 89 12.20 4.27 -17.02
CA ASP A 89 10.76 4.48 -17.13
C ASP A 89 10.04 3.19 -17.57
N ALA A 90 10.28 2.11 -16.82
CA ALA A 90 9.80 0.77 -17.10
C ALA A 90 8.75 0.33 -16.04
N GLN A 91 7.54 0.88 -16.12
CA GLN A 91 6.50 0.72 -15.09
C GLN A 91 6.13 -0.74 -14.78
N LYS A 92 6.05 -1.61 -15.80
CA LYS A 92 5.75 -3.04 -15.59
C LYS A 92 6.83 -3.71 -14.75
N ALA A 93 8.10 -3.45 -15.06
CA ALA A 93 9.22 -3.99 -14.30
C ALA A 93 9.25 -3.43 -12.87
N LEU A 94 9.01 -2.12 -12.72
CA LEU A 94 8.92 -1.47 -11.42
C LEU A 94 7.87 -2.15 -10.52
N ASN A 95 6.67 -2.39 -11.05
CA ASN A 95 5.59 -3.04 -10.30
C ASN A 95 5.98 -4.45 -9.84
N HIS A 96 6.52 -5.30 -10.70
CA HIS A 96 6.95 -6.66 -10.33
C HIS A 96 8.05 -6.64 -9.27
N ALA A 97 9.07 -5.78 -9.42
CA ALA A 97 10.17 -5.70 -8.46
C ALA A 97 9.70 -5.18 -7.09
N GLN A 98 8.79 -4.20 -7.06
CA GLN A 98 8.17 -3.71 -5.82
C GLN A 98 7.33 -4.78 -5.12
N HIS A 99 6.55 -5.58 -5.87
CA HIS A 99 5.77 -6.67 -5.28
C HIS A 99 6.69 -7.77 -4.72
N ALA A 100 7.71 -8.18 -5.48
CA ALA A 100 8.69 -9.17 -5.02
C ALA A 100 9.44 -8.73 -3.74
N LEU A 101 9.70 -7.42 -3.59
CA LEU A 101 10.28 -6.87 -2.37
C LEU A 101 9.24 -6.82 -1.24
N ALA A 102 8.02 -6.35 -1.51
CA ALA A 102 6.94 -6.29 -0.54
C ALA A 102 6.63 -7.67 0.05
N SER A 103 6.52 -8.71 -0.79
CA SER A 103 6.27 -10.08 -0.34
C SER A 103 7.39 -10.65 0.55
N ARG A 104 8.63 -10.17 0.42
CA ARG A 104 9.74 -10.58 1.31
C ARG A 104 9.66 -9.96 2.69
N LEU A 105 9.13 -8.75 2.77
CA LEU A 105 9.01 -8.01 4.04
C LEU A 105 7.68 -8.32 4.75
N ALA A 106 6.66 -8.71 4.00
CA ALA A 106 5.30 -8.94 4.49
C ALA A 106 5.26 -9.84 5.73
N GLY A 107 4.50 -9.41 6.73
CA GLY A 107 4.26 -10.16 7.96
C GLY A 107 5.45 -10.27 8.92
N LYS A 108 6.61 -9.68 8.63
CA LYS A 108 7.80 -9.78 9.49
C LYS A 108 7.79 -8.77 10.62
N HIS A 109 8.18 -9.23 11.81
CA HIS A 109 8.38 -8.38 12.97
C HIS A 109 9.72 -7.63 12.92
N ALA A 110 9.86 -6.57 13.73
CA ALA A 110 11.04 -5.71 13.73
C ALA A 110 12.38 -6.46 13.89
N ASP A 111 12.42 -7.53 14.68
CA ASP A 111 13.65 -8.32 14.86
C ASP A 111 13.98 -9.18 13.64
N GLU A 112 12.97 -9.81 13.02
CA GLU A 112 13.13 -10.57 11.78
C GLU A 112 13.52 -9.67 10.60
N LEU A 113 12.93 -8.47 10.54
CA LEU A 113 13.32 -7.44 9.57
C LEU A 113 14.76 -7.00 9.81
N ARG A 114 15.19 -6.81 11.06
CA ARG A 114 16.58 -6.43 11.35
C ARG A 114 17.57 -7.49 10.85
N GLU A 115 17.28 -8.76 11.09
CA GLU A 115 18.10 -9.88 10.60
C GLU A 115 18.11 -9.96 9.07
N LEU A 116 16.92 -9.94 8.44
CA LEU A 116 16.78 -10.02 6.99
C LEU A 116 17.50 -8.88 6.26
N LEU A 117 17.45 -7.68 6.83
CA LEU A 117 18.05 -6.49 6.25
C LEU A 117 19.53 -6.35 6.63
N GLY A 118 20.04 -7.12 7.60
CA GLY A 118 21.38 -6.92 8.15
C GLY A 118 21.58 -5.50 8.71
N ALA A 119 20.50 -4.90 9.23
CA ALA A 119 20.51 -3.52 9.70
C ALA A 119 21.19 -3.41 11.07
N THR A 120 22.03 -2.39 11.24
CA THR A 120 22.63 -2.09 12.54
C THR A 120 21.63 -1.44 13.46
N ASP A 121 21.55 -1.91 14.70
CA ASP A 121 20.77 -1.27 15.76
C ASP A 121 21.47 0.01 16.24
N ASP A 122 20.87 1.16 15.96
CA ASP A 122 21.39 2.50 16.27
C ASP A 122 20.49 3.27 17.25
N PHE A 123 19.53 2.59 17.91
CA PHE A 123 18.73 3.16 18.99
C PHE A 123 19.57 3.34 20.27
N ALA A 124 19.32 4.41 21.02
CA ALA A 124 20.03 4.67 22.27
C ALA A 124 19.56 3.79 23.43
N SER A 125 18.36 3.21 23.36
CA SER A 125 17.80 2.33 24.39
C SER A 125 16.63 1.49 23.88
N ALA A 126 16.29 0.41 24.59
CA ALA A 126 15.08 -0.39 24.32
C ALA A 126 13.79 0.43 24.43
N ALA A 127 13.74 1.43 25.34
CA ALA A 127 12.59 2.32 25.47
C ALA A 127 12.38 3.21 24.23
N GLU A 128 13.47 3.59 23.55
CA GLU A 128 13.38 4.36 22.29
C GLU A 128 12.82 3.50 21.16
N ARG A 129 13.22 2.23 21.09
CA ARG A 129 12.66 1.27 20.13
C ARG A 129 11.17 1.02 20.38
N GLU A 130 10.79 0.82 21.64
CA GLU A 130 9.39 0.62 22.00
C GLU A 130 8.54 1.82 21.61
N ALA A 131 9.05 3.03 21.85
CA ALA A 131 8.41 4.26 21.39
C ALA A 131 8.25 4.30 19.86
N ALA A 132 9.26 3.86 19.11
CA ALA A 132 9.21 3.79 17.64
C ALA A 132 8.19 2.75 17.11
N LEU A 133 8.03 1.62 17.80
CA LEU A 133 7.04 0.59 17.47
C LEU A 133 5.62 0.99 17.87
N SER A 134 5.48 1.68 19.00
CA SER A 134 4.20 2.24 19.46
C SER A 134 3.73 3.42 18.61
N GLU A 135 4.59 3.95 17.74
CA GLU A 135 4.28 5.07 16.87
C GLU A 135 3.27 4.63 15.79
N PRO A 136 2.02 5.12 15.83
CA PRO A 136 0.99 4.72 14.89
C PRO A 136 1.36 5.12 13.44
N ALA A 137 0.73 4.46 12.46
CA ALA A 137 1.09 4.64 11.06
C ALA A 137 0.84 6.08 10.59
N PHE A 138 -0.27 6.67 11.04
CA PHE A 138 -0.73 8.00 10.65
C PHE A 138 -1.35 8.70 11.87
N THR A 139 -0.55 9.45 12.62
CA THR A 139 -1.06 10.45 13.58
C THR A 139 -0.26 11.75 13.50
N PRO A 140 -0.92 12.90 13.62
CA PRO A 140 -0.24 14.17 13.80
C PRO A 140 0.52 14.20 15.14
N GLY A 141 1.62 14.94 15.21
CA GLY A 141 2.27 15.25 16.48
C GLY A 141 3.58 14.52 16.81
N TRP A 142 4.32 13.95 15.84
CA TRP A 142 5.75 13.70 16.08
C TRP A 142 6.52 15.03 16.03
N HIS A 143 6.40 15.81 17.09
CA HIS A 143 7.48 16.71 17.46
C HIS A 143 8.60 15.81 17.97
N GLY A 144 9.63 15.60 17.16
CA GLY A 144 10.90 15.07 17.64
C GLY A 144 11.20 15.77 18.95
N ARG A 145 11.32 14.98 20.04
CA ARG A 145 11.39 15.44 21.43
C ARG A 145 12.06 16.81 21.47
N SER A 146 11.30 17.82 21.89
CA SER A 146 11.89 19.08 22.33
C SER A 146 12.98 18.72 23.32
N ALA A 147 14.22 18.91 22.90
CA ALA A 147 15.40 18.81 23.75
C ALA A 147 15.26 19.88 24.81
N THR A 148 14.54 19.57 25.88
CA THR A 148 14.50 20.40 27.08
C THR A 148 15.82 20.18 27.81
N SER A 149 16.70 21.15 27.57
CA SER A 149 17.85 21.57 28.39
C SER A 149 18.91 20.51 28.73
N ALA A 150 19.90 20.38 27.85
CA ALA A 150 21.31 20.49 28.21
C ALA A 150 22.20 20.67 26.95
N SER A 151 22.77 21.87 26.82
CA SER A 151 23.95 22.25 26.03
C SER A 151 24.07 21.79 24.56
N GLY A 152 23.90 22.75 23.64
CA GLY A 152 24.48 22.75 22.29
C GLY A 152 23.67 22.00 21.22
N PRO A 153 23.71 22.44 19.95
CA PRO A 153 23.19 21.62 18.85
C PRO A 153 23.97 20.30 18.86
N PRO A 154 23.31 19.13 18.88
CA PRO A 154 24.02 17.88 18.62
C PRO A 154 24.65 18.06 17.24
N ALA A 155 25.96 17.88 17.14
CA ALA A 155 26.63 17.82 15.85
C ALA A 155 25.83 16.87 14.95
N LEU A 156 25.60 17.27 13.69
CA LEU A 156 25.02 16.44 12.65
C LEU A 156 25.85 15.16 12.55
N GLN A 157 25.48 14.14 13.32
CA GLN A 157 26.04 12.81 13.17
C GLN A 157 25.63 12.35 11.76
N PRO A 158 26.58 11.84 10.95
CA PRO A 158 26.26 11.29 9.65
C PRO A 158 25.15 10.26 9.84
N GLN A 159 23.99 10.47 9.19
CA GLN A 159 22.93 9.46 9.19
C GLN A 159 23.55 8.16 8.66
N PRO A 160 23.49 7.04 9.39
CA PRO A 160 24.05 5.80 8.90
C PRO A 160 23.30 5.41 7.61
N SER A 161 24.05 5.28 6.53
CA SER A 161 23.56 4.85 5.23
C SER A 161 22.83 3.52 5.37
N LEU A 162 21.64 3.39 4.77
CA LEU A 162 20.91 2.13 4.69
C LEU A 162 21.72 1.14 3.83
N SER A 163 22.62 0.38 4.45
CA SER A 163 23.51 -0.58 3.76
C SER A 163 22.74 -1.60 2.91
N TRP A 164 21.52 -1.92 3.33
CA TRP A 164 20.61 -2.85 2.65
C TRP A 164 19.82 -2.23 1.48
N LEU A 165 19.76 -0.90 1.42
CA LEU A 165 19.16 -0.09 0.35
C LEU A 165 20.22 0.86 -0.25
N PRO A 166 21.25 0.35 -0.95
CA PRO A 166 22.32 1.16 -1.51
C PRO A 166 21.89 1.85 -2.82
N VAL A 167 20.76 2.56 -2.77
CA VAL A 167 20.11 3.26 -3.89
C VAL A 167 19.76 4.68 -3.45
N ASN A 168 19.47 5.57 -4.41
CA ASN A 168 19.07 6.94 -4.11
C ASN A 168 17.74 7.01 -3.31
N ASP A 169 17.47 8.15 -2.67
CA ASP A 169 16.31 8.32 -1.78
C ASP A 169 14.96 8.06 -2.49
N ASP A 170 14.85 8.37 -3.79
CA ASP A 170 13.64 8.14 -4.57
C ASP A 170 13.38 6.66 -4.77
N ALA A 171 14.43 5.90 -5.08
CA ALA A 171 14.39 4.45 -5.22
C ALA A 171 14.15 3.76 -3.87
N GLN A 172 14.63 4.32 -2.75
CA GLN A 172 14.30 3.81 -1.40
C GLN A 172 12.82 3.93 -1.10
N GLU A 173 12.22 5.09 -1.39
CA GLU A 173 10.79 5.31 -1.19
C GLU A 173 9.95 4.42 -2.12
N ALA A 174 10.35 4.34 -3.39
CA ALA A 174 9.70 3.47 -4.36
C ALA A 174 9.81 1.99 -3.96
N ALA A 175 10.94 1.54 -3.42
CA ALA A 175 11.13 0.16 -3.01
C ALA A 175 10.11 -0.27 -1.95
N LEU A 176 9.80 0.63 -1.01
CA LEU A 176 8.86 0.38 0.06
C LEU A 176 7.42 0.81 -0.27
N ALA A 177 7.15 1.30 -1.49
CA ALA A 177 5.85 1.86 -1.85
C ALA A 177 4.69 0.85 -1.76
N CYS A 178 4.96 -0.44 -2.01
CA CYS A 178 3.94 -1.51 -1.98
C CYS A 178 3.94 -2.32 -0.67
N VAL A 179 4.83 -2.03 0.28
CA VAL A 179 4.92 -2.78 1.56
C VAL A 179 3.69 -2.52 2.44
N GLU A 180 3.20 -3.49 3.19
CA GLU A 180 2.04 -3.24 4.06
C GLU A 180 2.33 -2.18 5.13
N ALA A 181 1.33 -1.38 5.52
CA ALA A 181 1.51 -0.35 6.54
C ALA A 181 1.94 -0.94 7.91
N SER A 182 1.43 -2.13 8.25
CA SER A 182 1.86 -2.95 9.40
C SER A 182 3.35 -3.28 9.36
N THR A 183 3.85 -3.73 8.20
CA THR A 183 5.27 -4.04 8.01
C THR A 183 6.11 -2.76 8.06
N LEU A 184 5.63 -1.64 7.52
CA LEU A 184 6.29 -0.35 7.67
C LEU A 184 6.32 0.14 9.14
N LEU A 185 5.31 -0.18 9.94
CA LEU A 185 5.32 0.06 11.39
C LEU A 185 6.41 -0.77 12.07
N GLN A 186 6.52 -2.06 11.74
CA GLN A 186 7.60 -2.92 12.26
C GLN A 186 8.97 -2.39 11.83
N LEU A 187 9.09 -1.87 10.60
CA LEU A 187 10.32 -1.27 10.08
C LEU A 187 10.78 -0.06 10.91
N LYS A 188 9.85 0.67 11.56
CA LYS A 188 10.20 1.77 12.47
C LYS A 188 11.03 1.31 13.68
N GLY A 189 10.89 0.05 14.11
CA GLY A 189 11.66 -0.53 15.22
C GLY A 189 13.02 -1.11 14.84
N VAL A 190 13.39 -1.11 13.55
CA VAL A 190 14.62 -1.74 13.05
C VAL A 190 15.85 -0.89 13.36
N SER A 191 15.82 0.38 12.97
CA SER A 191 16.86 1.41 13.19
C SER A 191 16.25 2.81 13.03
N ARG A 192 16.94 3.87 13.44
CA ARG A 192 16.53 5.27 13.23
C ARG A 192 16.43 5.64 11.76
N SER A 193 17.36 5.16 10.92
CA SER A 193 17.29 5.35 9.47
C SER A 193 16.05 4.67 8.87
N CYS A 194 15.73 3.44 9.31
CA CYS A 194 14.53 2.73 8.89
C CYS A 194 13.24 3.42 9.37
N GLN A 195 13.23 3.96 10.60
CA GLN A 195 12.13 4.78 11.12
C GLN A 195 11.89 6.02 10.26
N SER A 196 12.95 6.76 9.92
CA SER A 196 12.87 7.93 9.05
C SER A 196 12.34 7.59 7.67
N LEU A 197 12.85 6.52 7.04
CA LEU A 197 12.39 6.07 5.73
C LEU A 197 10.94 5.58 5.77
N ALA A 198 10.55 4.78 6.77
CA ALA A 198 9.17 4.30 6.92
C ALA A 198 8.19 5.47 7.06
N ARG A 199 8.53 6.50 7.84
CA ARG A 199 7.74 7.74 7.93
C ARG A 199 7.62 8.44 6.59
N ARG A 200 8.74 8.61 5.86
CA ARG A 200 8.72 9.22 4.51
C ARG A 200 7.83 8.46 3.55
N VAL A 201 7.93 7.13 3.52
CA VAL A 201 7.11 6.26 2.66
C VAL A 201 5.63 6.35 3.03
N LEU A 202 5.29 6.34 4.32
CA LEU A 202 3.91 6.51 4.77
C LEU A 202 3.36 7.89 4.36
N CYS A 203 4.16 8.95 4.49
CA CYS A 203 3.77 10.29 4.05
C CYS A 203 3.60 10.35 2.51
N SER A 204 4.55 9.80 1.76
CA SER A 204 4.55 9.86 0.29
C SER A 204 3.35 9.12 -0.32
N ARG A 205 2.89 8.03 0.30
CA ARG A 205 1.64 7.34 -0.08
C ARG A 205 0.41 8.22 -0.07
N LEU A 206 0.36 9.17 0.87
CA LEU A 206 -0.77 10.09 1.02
C LEU A 206 -0.59 11.38 0.21
N CYS A 207 0.63 11.69 -0.24
CA CYS A 207 0.95 12.92 -0.97
C CYS A 207 0.89 12.80 -2.49
N CYS A 208 0.24 11.77 -3.04
CA CYS A 208 0.15 11.56 -4.49
C CYS A 208 -0.83 12.54 -5.18
N CYS A 209 -0.68 13.85 -4.95
CA CYS A 209 -1.42 14.88 -5.66
C CYS A 209 -0.65 15.27 -6.94
N GLY A 210 -1.19 14.91 -8.11
CA GLY A 210 -0.97 15.62 -9.39
C GLY A 210 0.45 16.11 -9.71
N GLY A 211 1.48 15.26 -9.58
CA GLY A 211 2.84 15.55 -10.06
C GLY A 211 3.67 16.53 -9.21
N VAL A 212 3.14 17.04 -8.10
CA VAL A 212 3.93 17.81 -7.12
C VAL A 212 4.25 16.87 -5.96
N ARG A 213 5.50 16.38 -5.91
CA ARG A 213 6.07 15.86 -4.66
C ARG A 213 6.11 17.02 -3.68
N LEU A 214 5.05 17.18 -2.90
CA LEU A 214 5.21 17.84 -1.62
C LEU A 214 6.25 16.98 -0.88
N THR A 215 7.23 17.62 -0.27
CA THR A 215 8.17 16.98 0.66
C THR A 215 7.68 17.18 2.10
N PRO A 216 6.44 16.79 2.50
CA PRO A 216 6.10 16.83 3.88
C PRO A 216 6.82 15.64 4.51
N THR A 217 7.91 15.95 5.20
CA THR A 217 8.45 15.09 6.25
C THR A 217 7.51 15.04 7.47
N GLN A 218 6.36 15.73 7.41
CA GLN A 218 5.38 15.88 8.48
C GLN A 218 3.95 15.69 7.98
N LEU A 219 3.24 14.73 8.58
CA LEU A 219 1.84 14.38 8.29
C LEU A 219 0.88 15.58 8.37
N ASP A 220 1.22 16.60 9.18
CA ASP A 220 0.43 17.83 9.37
C ASP A 220 0.33 18.70 8.10
N GLY A 221 1.22 18.49 7.13
CA GLY A 221 1.18 19.19 5.84
C GLY A 221 0.22 18.59 4.81
N ILE A 222 -0.41 17.45 5.10
CA ILE A 222 -1.27 16.72 4.16
C ILE A 222 -2.71 17.22 4.32
N THR A 223 -3.09 18.18 3.50
CA THR A 223 -4.45 18.77 3.51
C THR A 223 -5.37 18.21 2.43
N GLN A 224 -4.82 17.54 1.41
CA GLN A 224 -5.55 16.99 0.28
C GLN A 224 -5.10 15.55 -0.01
N LEU A 225 -6.02 14.70 -0.47
CA LEU A 225 -5.76 13.30 -0.79
C LEU A 225 -6.37 12.88 -2.14
N ASP A 226 -5.57 12.24 -2.98
CA ASP A 226 -6.01 11.69 -4.28
C ASP A 226 -6.51 10.24 -4.13
N ILE A 227 -7.83 10.08 -4.03
CA ILE A 227 -8.49 8.78 -3.89
C ILE A 227 -8.30 7.91 -5.14
N GLU A 228 -8.26 8.51 -6.33
CA GLU A 228 -8.14 7.76 -7.57
C GLU A 228 -6.74 7.15 -7.68
N GLN A 229 -5.69 7.88 -7.27
CA GLN A 229 -4.33 7.34 -7.16
C GLN A 229 -4.24 6.20 -6.15
N LEU A 230 -4.88 6.32 -4.98
CA LEU A 230 -4.88 5.24 -3.98
C LEU A 230 -5.52 3.95 -4.53
N HIS A 231 -6.61 4.08 -5.29
CA HIS A 231 -7.25 2.94 -5.97
C HIS A 231 -6.34 2.34 -7.04
N ARG A 232 -5.73 3.16 -7.90
CA ARG A 232 -4.78 2.67 -8.92
C ARG A 232 -3.56 2.01 -8.30
N ALA A 233 -3.14 2.45 -7.12
CA ALA A 233 -2.05 1.87 -6.35
C ALA A 233 -2.44 0.58 -5.60
N GLY A 234 -3.70 0.13 -5.68
CA GLY A 234 -4.19 -1.07 -4.98
C GLY A 234 -4.26 -0.91 -3.47
N ARG A 235 -4.27 0.32 -2.95
CA ARG A 235 -4.33 0.63 -1.50
C ARG A 235 -5.44 1.62 -1.17
N PRO A 236 -6.70 1.33 -1.51
CA PRO A 236 -7.80 2.27 -1.29
C PRO A 236 -8.08 2.50 0.21
N TRP A 237 -7.71 1.56 1.09
CA TRP A 237 -7.79 1.71 2.55
C TRP A 237 -6.86 2.78 3.15
N ASP A 238 -5.84 3.24 2.41
CA ASP A 238 -5.02 4.38 2.85
C ASP A 238 -5.89 5.64 3.06
N ALA A 239 -7.05 5.74 2.39
CA ALA A 239 -8.04 6.80 2.61
C ALA A 239 -8.65 6.75 4.01
N ALA A 240 -8.97 5.55 4.52
CA ALA A 240 -9.47 5.39 5.89
C ALA A 240 -8.41 5.78 6.92
N ALA A 241 -7.15 5.42 6.66
CA ALA A 241 -6.01 5.76 7.51
C ALA A 241 -5.77 7.27 7.57
N ALA A 242 -5.83 7.93 6.41
CA ALA A 242 -5.69 9.38 6.27
C ALA A 242 -6.79 10.14 7.04
N GLY A 243 -7.93 9.52 7.28
CA GLY A 243 -9.00 10.08 8.11
C GLY A 243 -8.59 10.50 9.52
N ARG A 244 -7.50 9.92 10.05
CA ARG A 244 -6.90 10.25 11.36
C ARG A 244 -6.07 11.54 11.34
N LEU A 245 -5.83 12.11 10.16
CA LEU A 245 -5.11 13.37 10.01
C LEU A 245 -6.02 14.55 10.39
N PRO A 246 -5.53 15.50 11.21
CA PRO A 246 -6.32 16.61 11.71
C PRO A 246 -6.51 17.68 10.64
N GLU A 247 -5.46 17.94 9.84
CA GLU A 247 -5.42 18.98 8.81
C GLU A 247 -5.98 18.51 7.44
N LEU A 248 -6.40 17.25 7.32
CA LEU A 248 -6.97 16.74 6.07
C LEU A 248 -8.32 17.41 5.80
N ALA A 249 -8.34 18.23 4.75
CA ALA A 249 -9.48 19.08 4.41
C ALA A 249 -10.27 18.56 3.20
N GLN A 250 -9.60 17.99 2.20
CA GLN A 250 -10.25 17.57 0.96
C GLN A 250 -9.79 16.20 0.45
N LEU A 251 -10.73 15.45 -0.10
CA LEU A 251 -10.46 14.27 -0.93
C LEU A 251 -10.75 14.64 -2.38
N HIS A 252 -9.97 14.15 -3.33
CA HIS A 252 -10.23 14.35 -4.75
C HIS A 252 -10.00 13.07 -5.54
N GLY A 253 -10.59 12.97 -6.73
CA GLY A 253 -10.42 11.83 -7.62
C GLY A 253 -11.59 11.73 -8.58
N PHE A 254 -11.36 11.15 -9.76
CA PHE A 254 -12.39 10.92 -10.77
C PHE A 254 -13.10 12.21 -11.25
N GLY A 255 -12.45 13.38 -11.12
CA GLY A 255 -13.03 14.68 -11.45
C GLY A 255 -13.93 15.29 -10.37
N PHE A 256 -14.01 14.68 -9.19
CA PHE A 256 -14.79 15.16 -8.05
C PHE A 256 -13.89 15.58 -6.88
N ALA A 257 -14.41 16.43 -6.00
CA ALA A 257 -13.80 16.84 -4.75
C ALA A 257 -14.79 16.69 -3.60
N VAL A 258 -14.35 16.19 -2.45
CA VAL A 258 -15.15 15.96 -1.24
C VAL A 258 -14.57 16.77 -0.09
N ASP A 259 -15.42 17.52 0.60
CA ASP A 259 -15.05 18.24 1.82
C ASP A 259 -15.10 17.32 3.05
N VAL A 260 -13.95 17.07 3.67
CA VAL A 260 -13.82 16.14 4.80
C VAL A 260 -14.57 16.66 6.03
N ALA A 261 -14.55 17.97 6.28
CA ALA A 261 -15.27 18.56 7.41
C ALA A 261 -16.78 18.44 7.20
N ALA A 262 -17.26 18.66 5.97
CA ALA A 262 -18.67 18.48 5.64
C ALA A 262 -19.11 17.03 5.90
N VAL A 263 -18.32 16.03 5.47
CA VAL A 263 -18.61 14.61 5.71
C VAL A 263 -18.69 14.31 7.20
N ARG A 264 -17.78 14.82 8.03
CA ARG A 264 -17.79 14.64 9.50
C ARG A 264 -19.04 15.24 10.17
N THR A 265 -19.68 16.22 9.54
CA THR A 265 -20.90 16.86 10.06
C THR A 265 -22.20 16.35 9.43
N ALA A 266 -22.09 15.58 8.34
CA ALA A 266 -23.24 15.03 7.64
C ALA A 266 -23.92 14.00 8.53
N ASP A 267 -25.26 14.05 8.60
CA ASP A 267 -26.03 12.99 9.25
C ASP A 267 -25.98 11.74 8.36
N GLN A 268 -25.17 10.76 8.78
CA GLN A 268 -25.01 9.50 8.08
C GLN A 268 -25.87 8.39 8.69
N THR A 269 -26.61 8.68 9.77
CA THR A 269 -27.49 7.71 10.43
C THR A 269 -28.73 7.38 9.59
N THR A 270 -29.06 8.24 8.62
CA THR A 270 -30.14 8.03 7.65
C THR A 270 -29.75 7.12 6.49
N VAL A 271 -28.45 6.81 6.32
CA VAL A 271 -27.99 5.90 5.27
C VAL A 271 -28.38 4.46 5.65
N ARG A 272 -29.47 3.98 5.06
CA ARG A 272 -29.99 2.63 5.30
C ARG A 272 -29.24 1.60 4.46
N CYS A 273 -28.99 1.91 3.20
CA CYS A 273 -28.17 1.10 2.30
C CYS A 273 -27.12 1.98 1.63
N LEU A 274 -25.91 1.45 1.41
CA LEU A 274 -24.83 2.20 0.76
C LEU A 274 -25.11 2.50 -0.73
N HIS A 275 -26.14 1.88 -1.31
CA HIS A 275 -26.69 2.25 -2.61
C HIS A 275 -27.26 3.69 -2.61
N ASP A 276 -27.84 4.12 -1.48
CA ASP A 276 -28.49 5.43 -1.31
C ASP A 276 -27.47 6.57 -1.19
N VAL A 277 -26.20 6.25 -0.97
CA VAL A 277 -25.14 7.24 -0.77
C VAL A 277 -24.94 8.11 -2.01
N VAL A 278 -25.17 7.54 -3.20
CA VAL A 278 -25.02 8.23 -4.49
C VAL A 278 -26.30 9.00 -4.87
N GLU A 279 -27.43 8.70 -4.24
CA GLU A 279 -28.72 9.30 -4.58
C GLU A 279 -28.73 10.82 -4.37
N GLU A 280 -29.39 11.52 -5.30
CA GLU A 280 -29.58 12.97 -5.20
C GLU A 280 -30.38 13.33 -3.95
N GLY A 281 -29.82 14.21 -3.12
CA GLY A 281 -30.42 14.64 -1.85
C GLY A 281 -29.88 13.92 -0.61
N SER A 282 -28.98 12.94 -0.75
CA SER A 282 -28.27 12.37 0.39
C SER A 282 -27.36 13.43 1.05
N ALA A 283 -27.22 13.39 2.39
CA ALA A 283 -26.36 14.31 3.13
C ALA A 283 -24.90 14.23 2.63
N LEU A 284 -24.45 13.04 2.24
CA LEU A 284 -23.12 12.80 1.68
C LEU A 284 -22.95 13.39 0.27
N ARG A 285 -23.97 13.34 -0.60
CA ARG A 285 -23.90 13.95 -1.94
C ARG A 285 -23.66 15.46 -1.86
N SER A 286 -24.23 16.12 -0.84
CA SER A 286 -24.00 17.56 -0.61
C SER A 286 -22.56 17.93 -0.25
N CYS A 287 -21.77 16.95 0.21
CA CYS A 287 -20.35 17.12 0.54
C CYS A 287 -19.45 17.04 -0.69
N VAL A 288 -19.99 16.66 -1.86
CA VAL A 288 -19.23 16.42 -3.09
C VAL A 288 -19.45 17.54 -4.11
N ARG A 289 -18.37 17.97 -4.75
CA ARG A 289 -18.35 18.92 -5.86
C ARG A 289 -17.83 18.23 -7.11
N GLY A 290 -18.50 18.44 -8.24
CA GLY A 290 -18.12 17.89 -9.55
C GLY A 290 -19.34 17.81 -10.47
N GLU A 291 -19.11 17.61 -11.76
CA GLU A 291 -20.17 17.44 -12.75
C GLU A 291 -20.56 15.96 -12.87
N GLY A 292 -21.86 15.66 -12.78
CA GLY A 292 -22.40 14.30 -12.91
C GLY A 292 -22.56 13.54 -11.60
N GLU A 293 -22.68 12.21 -11.71
CA GLU A 293 -22.80 11.30 -10.57
C GLU A 293 -21.41 10.91 -10.03
N PRO A 294 -21.14 11.11 -8.73
CA PRO A 294 -19.85 10.73 -8.16
C PRO A 294 -19.73 9.21 -8.11
N PRO A 295 -18.55 8.66 -8.41
CA PRO A 295 -18.34 7.22 -8.33
C PRO A 295 -18.48 6.73 -6.90
N ILE A 296 -19.04 5.53 -6.75
CA ILE A 296 -19.27 4.90 -5.45
C ILE A 296 -17.97 4.70 -4.67
N GLU A 297 -16.84 4.44 -5.35
CA GLU A 297 -15.51 4.29 -4.76
C GLU A 297 -15.08 5.55 -3.99
N LEU A 298 -15.34 6.73 -4.56
CA LEU A 298 -15.04 8.00 -3.93
C LEU A 298 -15.91 8.21 -2.69
N MET A 299 -17.20 7.89 -2.80
CA MET A 299 -18.16 8.01 -1.70
C MET A 299 -17.81 7.09 -0.53
N LEU A 300 -17.51 5.81 -0.81
CA LEU A 300 -17.08 4.85 0.20
C LEU A 300 -15.76 5.26 0.86
N SER A 301 -14.82 5.82 0.07
CA SER A 301 -13.55 6.35 0.62
C SER A 301 -13.78 7.55 1.52
N ALA A 302 -14.71 8.44 1.16
CA ALA A 302 -15.10 9.57 2.00
C ALA A 302 -15.72 9.11 3.33
N ILE A 303 -16.63 8.13 3.29
CA ILE A 303 -17.20 7.52 4.50
C ILE A 303 -16.11 6.85 5.34
N ALA A 304 -15.26 6.03 4.73
CA ALA A 304 -14.18 5.34 5.44
C ALA A 304 -13.19 6.33 6.07
N CYS A 305 -12.93 7.46 5.41
CA CYS A 305 -12.03 8.52 5.87
C CYS A 305 -12.63 9.39 6.97
N ALA A 306 -13.89 9.81 6.82
CA ALA A 306 -14.45 10.92 7.58
C ALA A 306 -15.83 10.64 8.18
N GLY A 307 -16.38 9.45 7.97
CA GLY A 307 -17.64 9.02 8.52
C GLY A 307 -17.66 9.03 10.05
N THR A 308 -18.80 9.41 10.59
CA THR A 308 -19.07 9.53 12.03
C THR A 308 -20.27 8.68 12.41
N GLY A 309 -20.18 7.99 13.56
CA GLY A 309 -21.25 7.09 14.00
C GLY A 309 -21.40 5.83 13.13
N PRO A 310 -22.56 5.14 13.19
CA PRO A 310 -22.84 3.98 12.37
C PRO A 310 -23.34 4.37 10.97
N VAL A 311 -22.76 3.76 9.93
CA VAL A 311 -23.21 3.89 8.53
C VAL A 311 -23.60 2.51 8.04
N CYS A 312 -24.86 2.30 7.68
CA CYS A 312 -25.38 0.95 7.36
C CYS A 312 -25.04 -0.11 8.43
N ASN A 313 -25.23 0.23 9.71
CA ASN A 313 -24.88 -0.60 10.87
C ASN A 313 -23.37 -0.89 11.06
N ILE A 314 -22.50 -0.27 10.26
CA ILE A 314 -21.04 -0.40 10.37
C ILE A 314 -20.50 0.75 11.23
N PRO A 315 -19.80 0.49 12.35
CA PRO A 315 -19.26 1.53 13.23
C PRO A 315 -17.97 2.14 12.66
N VAL A 316 -18.09 2.90 11.56
CA VAL A 316 -16.95 3.35 10.74
C VAL A 316 -15.92 4.17 11.52
N GLU A 317 -16.36 5.00 12.47
CA GLU A 317 -15.48 5.84 13.29
C GLU A 317 -14.62 4.99 14.24
N VAL A 318 -15.25 4.00 14.89
CA VAL A 318 -14.57 3.11 15.83
C VAL A 318 -13.61 2.18 15.08
N MET A 319 -14.03 1.63 13.94
CA MET A 319 -13.16 0.84 13.06
C MET A 319 -11.96 1.66 12.59
N ARG A 320 -12.19 2.90 12.12
CA ARG A 320 -11.13 3.81 11.72
C ARG A 320 -10.18 4.14 12.86
N SER A 321 -10.62 4.20 14.12
CA SER A 321 -9.72 4.45 15.26
C SER A 321 -8.68 3.33 15.47
N GLY A 322 -8.97 2.11 15.00
CA GLY A 322 -8.09 0.95 15.15
C GLY A 322 -7.97 0.42 16.59
N SER A 323 -8.86 0.84 17.51
CA SER A 323 -8.81 0.48 18.93
C SER A 323 -9.45 -0.86 19.29
N LEU A 324 -10.13 -1.51 18.34
CA LEU A 324 -10.87 -2.74 18.58
C LEU A 324 -9.99 -3.98 18.44
N THR A 325 -10.14 -4.91 19.38
CA THR A 325 -9.52 -6.24 19.31
C THR A 325 -10.44 -7.31 18.74
N ALA A 326 -11.75 -7.17 18.96
CA ALA A 326 -12.78 -8.01 18.38
C ALA A 326 -13.97 -7.16 17.94
N LEU A 327 -14.60 -7.54 16.84
CA LEU A 327 -15.77 -6.85 16.30
C LEU A 327 -16.81 -7.86 15.80
N ASP A 328 -18.03 -7.76 16.32
CA ASP A 328 -19.17 -8.56 15.89
C ASP A 328 -20.12 -7.70 15.06
N LEU A 329 -20.23 -8.04 13.78
CA LEU A 329 -21.16 -7.47 12.82
C LEU A 329 -22.11 -8.53 12.25
N SER A 330 -22.33 -9.64 12.96
CA SER A 330 -23.22 -10.70 12.52
C SER A 330 -24.69 -10.23 12.41
N GLY A 331 -25.39 -10.68 11.36
CA GLY A 331 -26.83 -10.41 11.20
C GLY A 331 -27.19 -8.94 10.98
N LYS A 332 -26.30 -8.12 10.39
CA LYS A 332 -26.47 -6.66 10.24
C LYS A 332 -26.94 -6.20 8.86
N GLN A 333 -27.19 -7.14 7.94
CA GLN A 333 -27.59 -6.84 6.55
C GLN A 333 -26.59 -5.88 5.88
N ILE A 334 -25.30 -6.18 6.03
CA ILE A 334 -24.21 -5.36 5.47
C ILE A 334 -24.22 -5.38 3.94
N GLU A 335 -24.58 -6.50 3.32
CA GLU A 335 -24.62 -6.71 1.88
C GLU A 335 -23.26 -6.43 1.18
N SER A 336 -23.24 -6.48 -0.15
CA SER A 336 -22.00 -6.35 -0.92
C SER A 336 -21.36 -4.95 -0.79
N TYR A 337 -22.15 -3.87 -0.77
CA TYR A 337 -21.61 -2.52 -0.59
C TYR A 337 -21.05 -2.28 0.80
N GLY A 338 -21.68 -2.84 1.85
CA GLY A 338 -21.13 -2.77 3.20
C GLY A 338 -19.81 -3.54 3.32
N ALA A 339 -19.68 -4.70 2.66
CA ALA A 339 -18.40 -5.39 2.54
C ALA A 339 -17.33 -4.53 1.87
N ARG A 340 -17.67 -3.73 0.84
CA ARG A 340 -16.74 -2.78 0.22
C ARG A 340 -16.31 -1.67 1.18
N LEU A 341 -17.20 -1.17 2.04
CA LEU A 341 -16.82 -0.21 3.07
C LEU A 341 -15.90 -0.84 4.12
N ILE A 342 -16.23 -2.05 4.55
CA ILE A 342 -15.42 -2.81 5.51
C ILE A 342 -14.05 -3.13 4.93
N SER A 343 -13.94 -3.41 3.63
CA SER A 343 -12.64 -3.66 2.99
C SER A 343 -11.72 -2.43 2.96
N LEU A 344 -12.29 -1.21 3.02
CA LEU A 344 -11.51 0.02 3.19
C LEU A 344 -11.05 0.24 4.64
N LEU A 345 -11.79 -0.28 5.63
CA LEU A 345 -11.52 -0.07 7.05
C LEU A 345 -10.69 -1.21 7.66
N MET A 346 -10.87 -2.44 7.20
CA MET A 346 -10.21 -3.63 7.74
C MET A 346 -8.70 -3.51 7.80
N PRO A 347 -7.98 -3.07 6.74
CA PRO A 347 -6.53 -3.04 6.76
C PRO A 347 -5.93 -2.04 7.75
N VAL A 348 -6.71 -1.03 8.18
CA VAL A 348 -6.24 0.01 9.12
C VAL A 348 -6.52 -0.34 10.59
N MET A 349 -7.24 -1.44 10.85
CA MET A 349 -7.55 -1.93 12.20
C MET A 349 -6.38 -2.74 12.78
N ALA A 350 -5.35 -2.04 13.24
CA ALA A 350 -4.07 -2.61 13.68
C ALA A 350 -4.09 -3.38 15.02
N SER A 351 -5.25 -3.55 15.65
CA SER A 351 -5.38 -4.37 16.86
C SER A 351 -6.45 -5.45 16.74
N LEU A 352 -7.14 -5.52 15.60
CA LEU A 352 -8.27 -6.41 15.41
C LEU A 352 -7.77 -7.83 15.13
N THR A 353 -8.06 -8.75 16.05
CA THR A 353 -7.69 -10.16 15.94
C THR A 353 -8.88 -11.04 15.57
N SER A 354 -10.12 -10.59 15.79
CA SER A 354 -11.34 -11.33 15.49
C SER A 354 -12.43 -10.46 14.86
N LEU A 355 -13.03 -10.92 13.76
CA LEU A 355 -14.12 -10.24 13.06
C LEU A 355 -15.24 -11.22 12.69
N ASP A 356 -16.46 -10.98 13.17
CA ASP A 356 -17.64 -11.73 12.75
C ASP A 356 -18.47 -10.93 11.74
N LEU A 357 -18.62 -11.47 10.53
CA LEU A 357 -19.43 -10.96 9.43
C LEU A 357 -20.47 -11.97 8.97
N SER A 358 -20.79 -12.97 9.79
CA SER A 358 -21.78 -13.99 9.43
C SER A 358 -23.19 -13.42 9.22
N ASP A 359 -23.99 -14.08 8.40
CA ASP A 359 -25.40 -13.73 8.14
C ASP A 359 -25.61 -12.27 7.66
N ASN A 360 -24.84 -11.85 6.64
CA ASN A 360 -24.85 -10.48 6.13
C ASN A 360 -25.12 -10.34 4.63
N TYR A 361 -25.44 -11.43 3.93
CA TYR A 361 -25.74 -11.43 2.49
C TYR A 361 -24.65 -10.78 1.62
N LEU A 362 -23.36 -11.01 1.94
CA LEU A 362 -22.24 -10.39 1.22
C LEU A 362 -22.17 -10.80 -0.26
N ARG A 363 -22.56 -12.04 -0.58
CA ARG A 363 -22.48 -12.65 -1.92
C ARG A 363 -21.06 -12.61 -2.50
N SER A 364 -20.91 -12.92 -3.77
CA SER A 364 -19.60 -12.98 -4.43
C SER A 364 -18.95 -11.60 -4.56
N GLU A 365 -19.73 -10.53 -4.76
CA GLU A 365 -19.19 -9.18 -4.86
C GLU A 365 -18.60 -8.70 -3.52
N GLY A 366 -19.23 -9.04 -2.40
CA GLY A 366 -18.71 -8.72 -1.08
C GLY A 366 -17.46 -9.52 -0.74
N ALA A 367 -17.41 -10.81 -1.07
CA ALA A 367 -16.21 -11.63 -0.88
C ALA A 367 -15.02 -11.13 -1.72
N ALA A 368 -15.26 -10.79 -2.99
CA ALA A 368 -14.23 -10.22 -3.86
C ALA A 368 -13.68 -8.89 -3.33
N ALA A 369 -14.53 -8.07 -2.67
CA ALA A 369 -14.10 -6.84 -2.03
C ALA A 369 -13.27 -7.08 -0.76
N LEU A 370 -13.64 -8.07 0.06
CA LEU A 370 -12.95 -8.40 1.31
C LEU A 370 -11.62 -9.11 1.11
N ALA A 371 -11.49 -9.92 0.06
CA ALA A 371 -10.29 -10.68 -0.28
C ALA A 371 -8.97 -9.87 -0.20
N PRO A 372 -8.80 -8.76 -0.96
CA PRO A 372 -7.57 -7.97 -0.89
C PRO A 372 -7.36 -7.31 0.48
N ALA A 373 -8.43 -6.94 1.18
CA ALA A 373 -8.35 -6.33 2.50
C ALA A 373 -7.93 -7.34 3.59
N LEU A 374 -8.40 -8.58 3.47
CA LEU A 374 -8.01 -9.68 4.35
C LEU A 374 -6.52 -10.01 4.18
N ALA A 375 -6.03 -10.01 2.94
CA ALA A 375 -4.60 -10.16 2.67
C ALA A 375 -3.80 -9.03 3.36
N ALA A 376 -4.26 -7.78 3.22
CA ALA A 376 -3.56 -6.59 3.72
C ALA A 376 -3.61 -6.34 5.24
N ASN A 377 -4.56 -6.93 5.99
CA ASN A 377 -4.59 -6.78 7.45
C ASN A 377 -3.63 -7.76 8.13
N ALA A 378 -2.56 -7.29 8.78
CA ALA A 378 -1.55 -8.19 9.36
C ALA A 378 -1.94 -8.93 10.65
N GLU A 379 -2.89 -8.39 11.43
CA GLU A 379 -3.17 -8.82 12.81
C GLU A 379 -4.39 -9.72 12.94
N LEU A 380 -5.25 -9.78 11.91
CA LEU A 380 -6.48 -10.55 11.95
C LEU A 380 -6.17 -12.05 11.96
N THR A 381 -6.57 -12.71 13.05
CA THR A 381 -6.36 -14.15 13.29
C THR A 381 -7.62 -14.98 13.07
N SER A 382 -8.78 -14.35 13.09
CA SER A 382 -10.07 -15.04 12.93
C SER A 382 -11.06 -14.15 12.20
N ILE A 383 -11.69 -14.68 11.16
CA ILE A 383 -12.81 -14.05 10.46
C ILE A 383 -13.93 -15.05 10.21
N ASN A 384 -15.17 -14.68 10.54
CA ASN A 384 -16.36 -15.50 10.28
C ASN A 384 -17.17 -14.92 9.12
N LEU A 385 -17.31 -15.65 8.02
CA LEU A 385 -18.13 -15.26 6.85
C LEU A 385 -19.25 -16.27 6.58
N LEU A 386 -19.63 -17.11 7.55
CA LEU A 386 -20.72 -18.08 7.40
C LEU A 386 -22.05 -17.40 7.02
N SER A 387 -22.90 -18.14 6.30
CA SER A 387 -24.25 -17.67 5.92
C SER A 387 -24.26 -16.37 5.10
N ASN A 388 -23.28 -16.17 4.22
CA ASN A 388 -23.19 -14.99 3.35
C ASN A 388 -23.54 -15.21 1.88
N MET A 389 -24.05 -16.41 1.53
CA MET A 389 -24.40 -16.76 0.15
C MET A 389 -23.20 -16.66 -0.81
N LEU A 390 -22.04 -17.15 -0.39
CA LEU A 390 -20.83 -17.14 -1.21
C LEU A 390 -20.92 -18.23 -2.28
N ASP A 391 -20.43 -17.93 -3.48
CA ASP A 391 -20.27 -18.96 -4.50
C ASP A 391 -18.94 -19.71 -4.35
N VAL A 392 -18.81 -20.80 -5.11
CA VAL A 392 -17.61 -21.66 -5.12
C VAL A 392 -16.35 -20.88 -5.48
N GLU A 393 -16.45 -19.90 -6.37
CA GLU A 393 -15.31 -19.07 -6.81
C GLU A 393 -14.81 -18.18 -5.66
N SER A 394 -15.74 -17.53 -4.96
CA SER A 394 -15.46 -16.71 -3.79
C SER A 394 -14.85 -17.53 -2.65
N ALA A 395 -15.39 -18.73 -2.38
CA ALA A 395 -14.83 -19.63 -1.39
C ALA A 395 -13.38 -20.02 -1.73
N ASN A 396 -13.09 -20.34 -3.00
CA ASN A 396 -11.73 -20.64 -3.46
C ASN A 396 -10.76 -19.48 -3.30
N MET A 397 -11.20 -18.27 -3.64
CA MET A 397 -10.40 -17.06 -3.49
C MET A 397 -10.00 -16.84 -2.03
N LEU A 398 -10.97 -16.94 -1.11
CA LEU A 398 -10.74 -16.76 0.32
C LEU A 398 -9.84 -17.86 0.91
N LEU A 399 -10.02 -19.11 0.49
CA LEU A 399 -9.14 -20.22 0.90
C LEU A 399 -7.69 -20.02 0.44
N LYS A 400 -7.49 -19.50 -0.77
CA LYS A 400 -6.15 -19.17 -1.28
C LYS A 400 -5.48 -18.10 -0.41
N ILE A 401 -6.22 -17.05 -0.04
CA ILE A 401 -5.72 -15.99 0.84
C ILE A 401 -5.39 -16.55 2.23
N ASN A 402 -6.24 -17.44 2.77
CA ASN A 402 -5.98 -18.11 4.04
C ASN A 402 -4.69 -18.94 3.99
N ALA A 403 -4.44 -19.66 2.89
CA ALA A 403 -3.20 -20.42 2.71
C ALA A 403 -1.95 -19.52 2.61
N GLU A 404 -2.10 -18.31 2.08
CA GLU A 404 -1.03 -17.31 1.98
C GLU A 404 -0.81 -16.53 3.29
N LYS A 405 -1.75 -16.61 4.24
CA LYS A 405 -1.75 -15.85 5.49
C LYS A 405 -1.58 -16.76 6.71
N PRO A 406 -0.34 -17.04 7.15
CA PRO A 406 -0.07 -18.02 8.21
C PRO A 406 -0.64 -17.64 9.59
N ASN A 407 -0.93 -16.35 9.81
CA ASN A 407 -1.48 -15.85 11.07
C ASN A 407 -3.02 -15.95 11.14
N LEU A 408 -3.69 -16.24 10.02
CA LEU A 408 -5.15 -16.40 9.98
C LEU A 408 -5.50 -17.83 10.40
N HIS A 409 -5.78 -18.03 11.68
CA HIS A 409 -6.05 -19.35 12.26
C HIS A 409 -7.42 -19.90 11.87
N THR A 410 -8.44 -19.04 11.74
CA THR A 410 -9.79 -19.47 11.38
C THR A 410 -10.44 -18.57 10.33
N LEU A 411 -10.91 -19.18 9.25
CA LEU A 411 -11.74 -18.57 8.21
C LEU A 411 -13.08 -19.31 8.21
N CYS A 412 -14.15 -18.67 8.69
CA CYS A 412 -15.50 -19.25 8.80
C CYS A 412 -15.58 -20.47 9.74
N GLY A 413 -14.74 -20.50 10.77
CA GLY A 413 -14.63 -21.65 11.66
C GLY A 413 -13.80 -22.82 11.08
N LEU A 414 -13.37 -22.73 9.81
CA LEU A 414 -12.47 -23.70 9.21
C LEU A 414 -11.03 -23.43 9.64
N THR A 415 -10.37 -24.48 10.12
CA THR A 415 -8.92 -24.54 10.31
C THR A 415 -8.22 -24.77 8.96
N HIS A 416 -6.90 -24.57 8.87
CA HIS A 416 -6.13 -24.78 7.61
C HIS A 416 -6.26 -26.19 7.00
N GLU A 417 -6.85 -27.15 7.71
CA GLU A 417 -6.99 -28.55 7.31
C GLU A 417 -8.38 -28.90 6.73
N GLU A 418 -9.37 -27.98 6.78
CA GLU A 418 -10.76 -28.25 6.39
C GLU A 418 -11.13 -27.71 4.99
N THR A 419 -12.13 -28.32 4.34
CA THR A 419 -12.41 -28.18 2.89
C THR A 419 -13.67 -27.32 2.57
N GLN A 420 -13.80 -26.92 1.29
CA GLN A 420 -14.81 -26.01 0.69
C GLN A 420 -16.28 -26.08 1.16
N ILE A 421 -16.72 -27.18 1.76
CA ILE A 421 -18.15 -27.49 1.99
C ILE A 421 -18.80 -26.57 3.03
N ASP A 422 -18.03 -25.99 3.95
CA ASP A 422 -18.58 -25.15 5.03
C ASP A 422 -18.61 -23.64 4.69
N LEU A 423 -18.10 -23.23 3.52
CA LEU A 423 -18.05 -21.84 3.05
C LEU A 423 -19.22 -21.43 2.14
N ILE A 424 -19.93 -22.42 1.58
CA ILE A 424 -21.02 -22.25 0.57
C ILE A 424 -22.36 -22.44 1.28
#